data_AF-A0A1G7WP11-F1
#
_entry.id   AF-A0A1G7WP11-F1
#
_cell.length_a   1.000
_cell.length_b   1.000
_cell.length_c   1.000
_cell.angle_alpha   90.00
_cell.angle_beta   90.00
_cell.angle_gamma   90.00
#
_symmetry.space_group_name_H-M   'P 1'
#
loop_
_entity.id
_entity.type
_entity.pdbx_description
1 polymer ?
#
loop_
_entity_poly.entity_id
_entity_poly.type
_entity_poly.pdbx_seq_one_letter_code
_entity_poly.pdbx_strand_id
1 'polypeptide(L)'
;MVLANFTYLNKVQIHIKYEEDTYYLTTEHAYMINEYKFNNIKDLHNALDNIKYYYLQEYMEENEENPEEHPSHEQMEKLLETLI
;
A
#
# COMPACT_ATOMS: atom_id res chain seq x y z
N MET A 1 7.95 18.47 -3.36
CA MET A 1 6.65 18.47 -4.07
C MET A 1 5.83 17.27 -3.61
N VAL A 2 4.59 17.45 -3.16
CA VAL A 2 3.70 16.31 -2.84
C VAL A 2 3.14 15.77 -4.14
N LEU A 3 3.25 14.46 -4.34
CA LEU A 3 2.77 13.76 -5.53
C LEU A 3 1.43 13.08 -5.29
N ALA A 4 1.24 12.45 -4.13
CA ALA A 4 0.01 11.76 -3.77
C ALA A 4 -0.19 11.76 -2.26
N ASN A 5 -1.45 11.79 -1.84
CA ASN A 5 -1.85 11.59 -0.46
C ASN A 5 -3.25 10.97 -0.45
N PHE A 6 -3.36 9.72 -0.02
CA PHE A 6 -4.63 8.98 -0.03
C PHE A 6 -4.69 7.96 1.10
N THR A 7 -5.90 7.59 1.48
CA THR A 7 -6.14 6.49 2.42
C THR A 7 -6.45 5.22 1.65
N TYR A 8 -5.75 4.15 1.95
CA TYR A 8 -5.95 2.82 1.41
C TYR A 8 -6.64 1.93 2.44
N LEU A 9 -7.64 1.15 2.00
CA LEU A 9 -8.45 0.25 2.84
C LEU A 9 -9.08 0.91 4.08
N ASN A 10 -9.32 2.23 4.03
CA ASN A 10 -9.80 3.04 5.16
C ASN A 10 -8.97 2.93 6.46
N LYS A 11 -7.73 2.42 6.38
CA LYS A 11 -6.87 2.17 7.55
C LYS A 11 -5.43 2.66 7.36
N VAL A 12 -4.92 2.61 6.13
CA VAL A 12 -3.52 2.93 5.84
C VAL A 12 -3.46 4.28 5.14
N GLN A 13 -2.79 5.27 5.72
CA GLN A 13 -2.50 6.51 5.00
C GLN A 13 -1.22 6.35 4.19
N ILE A 14 -1.28 6.70 2.91
CA ILE A 14 -0.15 6.66 1.98
C ILE A 14 0.16 8.08 1.52
N HIS A 15 1.38 8.53 1.79
CA HIS A 15 1.90 9.82 1.37
C HIS A 15 3.11 9.65 0.46
N ILE A 16 3.09 10.31 -0.70
CA ILE A 16 4.19 10.30 -1.66
C ILE A 16 4.65 11.73 -1.90
N LYS A 17 5.93 12.00 -1.67
CA LYS A 17 6.57 13.27 -2.02
C LYS A 17 7.84 13.05 -2.84
N TYR A 18 8.21 14.04 -3.62
CA TYR A 18 9.47 14.10 -4.35
C TYR A 18 10.25 15.33 -3.89
N GLU A 19 11.49 15.12 -3.47
CA GLU A 19 12.37 16.13 -2.86
C GLU A 19 13.83 15.76 -3.13
N GLU A 20 14.65 16.73 -3.55
CA GLU A 20 16.09 16.53 -3.79
C GLU A 20 16.40 15.29 -4.67
N ASP A 21 15.73 15.20 -5.81
CA ASP A 21 15.85 14.08 -6.76
C ASP A 21 15.49 12.69 -6.20
N THR A 22 14.82 12.65 -5.04
CA THR A 22 14.45 11.43 -4.34
C THR A 22 12.94 11.36 -4.13
N TYR A 23 12.36 10.19 -4.38
CA TYR A 23 10.97 9.88 -4.04
C TYR A 23 10.90 9.32 -2.63
N TYR A 24 9.94 9.81 -1.86
CA TYR A 24 9.64 9.34 -0.51
C TYR A 24 8.24 8.77 -0.50
N LEU A 25 8.11 7.56 0.02
CA LEU A 25 6.84 6.88 0.28
C LEU A 25 6.71 6.67 1.78
N THR A 26 5.71 7.31 2.37
CA THR A 26 5.38 7.13 3.78
C THR A 26 4.07 6.35 3.86
N THR A 27 4.05 5.32 4.70
CA THR A 27 2.83 4.59 5.06
C THR A 27 2.61 4.73 6.55
N GLU A 28 1.38 5.02 6.95
CA GLU A 28 0.97 5.09 8.34
C GLU A 28 -0.20 4.12 8.54
N HIS A 29 0.00 3.12 9.40
CA HIS A 29 -1.01 2.14 9.76
C HIS A 29 -1.04 1.96 11.28
N ALA A 30 -2.19 2.22 11.89
CA ALA A 30 -2.40 2.19 13.34
C ALA A 30 -1.36 3.01 14.14
N TYR A 31 -0.29 2.37 14.63
CA TYR A 31 0.77 2.99 15.42
C TYR A 31 2.15 2.92 14.76
N MET A 32 2.21 2.45 13.51
CA MET A 32 3.45 2.27 12.76
C MET A 32 3.50 3.24 11.59
N ILE A 33 4.62 3.97 11.49
CA ILE A 33 4.96 4.82 10.35
C ILE A 33 6.22 4.25 9.70
N ASN A 34 6.12 3.91 8.42
CA ASN A 34 7.24 3.46 7.61
C ASN A 34 7.56 4.49 6.53
N GLU A 35 8.82 4.87 6.39
CA GLU A 35 9.30 5.75 5.32
C GLU A 35 10.30 4.99 4.44
N TYR A 36 10.09 5.06 3.13
CA TYR A 36 10.95 4.47 2.11
C TYR A 36 11.44 5.54 1.14
N LYS A 37 12.68 5.39 0.66
CA LYS A 37 13.33 6.33 -0.25
C LYS A 37 13.72 5.63 -1.55
N PHE A 38 13.44 6.27 -2.68
CA PHE A 38 13.72 5.73 -4.02
C PHE A 38 14.33 6.79 -4.91
N ASN A 39 15.35 6.40 -5.68
CA ASN A 39 16.02 7.30 -6.63
C ASN A 39 15.33 7.34 -8.00
N ASN A 40 14.34 6.47 -8.23
CA ASN A 40 13.60 6.43 -9.48
C ASN A 40 12.13 6.08 -9.23
N ILE A 41 11.29 6.47 -10.20
CA ILE A 41 9.84 6.29 -10.12
C ILE A 41 9.41 4.83 -10.25
N LYS A 42 10.20 3.99 -10.95
CA LYS A 42 9.86 2.58 -11.18
C LYS A 42 9.93 1.77 -9.89
N ASP A 43 10.96 1.99 -9.07
CA ASP A 43 11.13 1.34 -7.78
C ASP A 43 10.07 1.83 -6.78
N LEU A 44 9.68 3.11 -6.85
CA LEU A 44 8.54 3.64 -6.09
C LEU A 44 7.24 2.91 -6.45
N HIS A 45 6.95 2.73 -7.75
CA HIS A 45 5.75 2.01 -8.19
C HIS A 45 5.75 0.56 -7.69
N ASN A 46 6.86 -0.17 -7.87
CA ASN A 46 6.97 -1.55 -7.39
C ASN A 46 6.79 -1.63 -5.86
N ALA A 47 7.37 -0.70 -5.11
CA ALA A 47 7.22 -0.66 -3.66
C ALA A 47 5.77 -0.36 -3.24
N LEU A 48 5.11 0.57 -3.94
CA LEU A 48 3.71 0.90 -3.70
C LEU A 48 2.80 -0.31 -3.91
N ASP A 49 3.02 -1.08 -4.98
CA ASP A 49 2.23 -2.28 -5.27
C ASP A 49 2.45 -3.36 -4.20
N ASN A 50 3.71 -3.58 -3.79
CA ASN A 50 4.03 -4.51 -2.70
C ASN A 50 3.38 -4.10 -1.38
N ILE A 51 3.38 -2.80 -1.06
CA ILE A 51 2.74 -2.25 0.14
C ILE A 51 1.22 -2.46 0.10
N LYS A 52 0.59 -2.17 -1.04
CA LYS A 52 -0.84 -2.39 -1.20
C LYS A 52 -1.20 -3.87 -1.06
N TYR A 53 -0.37 -4.75 -1.61
CA TYR A 53 -0.55 -6.19 -1.50
C TYR A 53 -0.42 -6.67 -0.04
N TYR A 54 0.62 -6.21 0.68
CA TYR A 54 0.85 -6.54 2.08
C TYR A 54 -0.35 -6.14 2.96
N TYR A 55 -0.80 -4.88 2.87
CA TYR A 55 -1.92 -4.41 3.70
C TYR A 55 -3.28 -4.98 3.26
N LEU A 56 -3.43 -5.36 1.99
CA LEU A 56 -4.62 -6.08 1.55
C LEU A 56 -4.67 -7.48 2.16
N GLN A 57 -3.54 -8.20 2.19
CA GLN A 57 -3.43 -9.48 2.87
C GLN A 57 -3.77 -9.35 4.36
N GLU A 58 -3.15 -8.39 5.05
CA GLU A 58 -3.41 -8.12 6.47
C GLU A 58 -4.89 -7.78 6.71
N TYR A 59 -5.49 -6.93 5.86
CA TYR A 59 -6.91 -6.59 5.94
C TYR A 59 -7.80 -7.82 5.75
N MET A 60 -7.47 -8.71 4.81
CA MET A 60 -8.27 -9.89 4.57
C MET A 60 -8.15 -10.89 5.72
N GLU A 61 -6.96 -11.11 6.28
CA GLU A 61 -6.76 -11.92 7.48
C GLU A 61 -7.53 -11.37 8.70
N GLU A 62 -7.61 -10.06 8.86
CA GLU A 62 -8.38 -9.42 9.94
C GLU A 62 -9.90 -9.52 9.75
N ASN A 63 -10.39 -9.59 8.50
CA ASN A 63 -11.82 -9.62 8.19
C ASN A 63 -12.35 -11.03 7.89
N GLU A 64 -11.48 -12.02 7.67
CA GLU A 64 -11.84 -13.43 7.60
C GLU A 64 -11.91 -14.01 9.01
N GLU A 65 -13.13 -14.06 9.57
CA GLU A 65 -13.47 -14.91 10.71
C GLU A 65 -13.42 -16.43 10.37
N ASN A 66 -12.92 -16.84 9.19
CA ASN A 66 -12.89 -18.25 8.77
C ASN A 66 -11.62 -18.60 7.94
N PRO A 67 -10.69 -19.41 8.48
CA PRO A 67 -9.31 -19.56 7.99
C PRO A 67 -9.11 -20.50 6.78
N GLU A 68 -10.13 -20.75 5.94
CA GLU A 68 -10.05 -21.78 4.88
C GLU A 68 -9.88 -21.25 3.45
N GLU A 69 -9.96 -19.94 3.18
CA GLU A 69 -9.80 -19.42 1.81
C GLU A 69 -8.95 -18.16 1.75
N HIS A 70 -7.63 -18.29 1.92
CA HIS A 70 -6.73 -17.23 1.48
C HIS A 70 -7.06 -16.87 0.02
N PRO A 71 -7.38 -15.60 -0.28
CA PRO A 71 -7.76 -15.16 -1.61
C PRO A 71 -6.65 -15.48 -2.60
N SER A 72 -7.02 -16.04 -3.74
CA SER A 72 -6.09 -16.22 -4.85
C SER A 72 -5.56 -14.87 -5.33
N HIS A 73 -4.36 -14.87 -5.93
CA HIS A 73 -3.72 -13.68 -6.49
C HIS A 73 -4.67 -12.85 -7.38
N GLU A 74 -5.53 -13.51 -8.15
CA GLU A 74 -6.53 -12.88 -9.03
C GLU A 74 -7.64 -12.15 -8.25
N GLN A 75 -8.04 -12.66 -7.09
CA GLN A 75 -9.02 -11.99 -6.22
C GLN A 75 -8.40 -10.74 -5.57
N MET A 76 -7.11 -10.78 -5.24
CA MET A 76 -6.38 -9.60 -4.75
C MET A 76 -6.25 -8.53 -5.82
N GLU A 77 -5.96 -8.89 -7.08
CA GLU A 77 -5.92 -7.93 -8.19
C GLU A 77 -7.28 -7.24 -8.41
N LYS A 78 -8.38 -7.98 -8.39
CA LYS A 78 -9.73 -7.39 -8.51
C LYS A 78 -10.06 -6.44 -7.37
N LEU A 79 -9.66 -6.76 -6.13
CA LEU A 79 -9.86 -5.87 -4.98
C LEU A 79 -9.02 -4.60 -5.11
N LEU A 80 -7.77 -4.71 -5.58
CA LEU A 80 -6.90 -3.57 -5.86
C LEU A 80 -7.49 -2.62 -6.90
N GLU A 81 -8.13 -3.16 -7.95
CA GLU A 81 -8.78 -2.36 -9.00
C GLU A 81 -10.06 -1.66 -8.53
N THR A 82 -10.77 -2.22 -7.55
CA THR A 82 -12.07 -1.69 -7.09
C THR A 82 -11.93 -0.58 -6.03
N LEU A 83 -10.73 -0.43 -5.45
CA LEU A 83 -10.43 0.52 -4.37
C LEU A 83 -9.78 1.84 -4.83
N ILE A 84 -9.82 2.12 -6.14
CA ILE A 84 -9.35 3.37 -6.77
C ILE A 84 -10.56 4.23 -7.15
#